data_AF-A0A7C2JCG3-F1
#
_entry.id   AF-A0A7C2JCG3-F1
#
_cell.length_a   1.000
_cell.length_b   1.000
_cell.length_c   1.000
_cell.angle_alpha   90.00
_cell.angle_beta   90.00
_cell.angle_gamma   90.00
#
_symmetry.space_group_name_H-M   'P 1'
#
loop_
_entity.id
_entity.type
_entity.pdbx_description
1 polymer ?
#
loop_
_entity_poly.entity_id
_entity_poly.type
_entity_poly.pdbx_seq_one_letter_code
_entity_poly.pdbx_strand_id
1 'polypeptide(L)'
;MNERERTARAIAYFERCDDVGLLHQLLEQAAPRIKRIVGEYIRRGGEDDIPPPAEVGPARELASMEEAIRTLEQLRDFSLLQALTRAIGRRIETLEIVASASLPEGARVLVPREPRFPPNPPFVPGTVQQTGTSLTVLLDDGEIWRGPASLAQRATEG
;
A
#
# COMPACT_ATOMS: atom_id res chain seq x y z
N MET A 1 -15.10 19.38 -14.09
CA MET A 1 -13.83 18.89 -13.51
C MET A 1 -13.18 17.93 -14.51
N ASN A 2 -11.94 18.21 -14.93
CA ASN A 2 -11.24 17.35 -15.88
C ASN A 2 -10.58 16.14 -15.18
N GLU A 3 -10.08 15.16 -15.94
CA GLU A 3 -9.50 13.92 -15.38
C GLU A 3 -8.24 14.17 -14.55
N ARG A 4 -7.40 15.12 -14.96
CA ARG A 4 -6.21 15.55 -14.19
C ARG A 4 -6.59 16.14 -12.84
N GLU A 5 -7.58 17.01 -12.80
CA GLU A 5 -8.09 17.66 -11.58
C GLU A 5 -8.70 16.62 -10.62
N ARG A 6 -9.50 15.67 -11.14
CA ARG A 6 -9.99 14.53 -10.34
C ARG A 6 -8.85 13.72 -9.74
N THR A 7 -7.83 13.42 -10.54
CA THR A 7 -6.66 12.65 -10.09
C THR A 7 -5.89 13.42 -9.02
N ALA A 8 -5.70 14.73 -9.18
CA ALA A 8 -5.03 15.57 -8.19
C ALA A 8 -5.77 15.57 -6.83
N ARG A 9 -7.10 15.69 -6.85
CA ARG A 9 -7.93 15.64 -5.64
C ARG A 9 -7.91 14.26 -4.98
N ALA A 10 -7.89 13.19 -5.78
CA ALA A 10 -7.77 11.81 -5.28
C ALA A 10 -6.38 11.53 -4.68
N ILE A 11 -5.30 12.01 -5.29
CA ILE A 11 -3.94 11.96 -4.73
C ILE A 11 -3.92 12.67 -3.38
N ALA A 12 -4.47 13.88 -3.29
CA ALA A 12 -4.53 14.62 -2.04
C ALA A 12 -5.31 13.89 -0.93
N TYR A 13 -6.38 13.17 -1.29
CA TYR A 13 -7.08 12.27 -0.37
C TYR A 13 -6.15 11.15 0.15
N PHE A 14 -5.55 10.38 -0.76
CA PHE A 14 -4.72 9.23 -0.36
C PHE A 14 -3.47 9.63 0.42
N GLU A 15 -2.86 10.79 0.13
CA GLU A 15 -1.72 11.30 0.90
C GLU A 15 -2.06 11.62 2.37
N ARG A 16 -3.35 11.82 2.70
CA ARG A 16 -3.83 12.05 4.07
C ARG A 16 -4.61 10.88 4.66
N CYS A 17 -4.71 9.77 3.95
CA CYS A 17 -5.42 8.59 4.43
C CYS A 17 -4.56 7.85 5.48
N ASP A 18 -5.14 7.56 6.63
CA ASP A 18 -4.49 6.82 7.73
C ASP A 18 -4.88 5.34 7.77
N ASP A 19 -5.88 4.93 6.99
CA ASP A 19 -6.31 3.54 6.89
C ASP A 19 -5.39 2.75 5.96
N VAL A 20 -4.28 2.27 6.52
CA VAL A 20 -3.27 1.48 5.79
C VAL A 20 -3.86 0.19 5.19
N GLY A 21 -4.86 -0.41 5.84
CA GLY A 21 -5.53 -1.60 5.34
C GLY A 21 -6.31 -1.32 4.06
N LEU A 22 -7.08 -0.23 4.04
CA LEU A 22 -7.76 0.25 2.83
C LEU A 22 -6.75 0.53 1.70
N LEU A 23 -5.64 1.21 2.00
CA LEU A 23 -4.63 1.53 0.98
C LEU A 23 -4.04 0.26 0.34
N HIS A 24 -3.69 -0.75 1.13
CA HIS A 24 -3.22 -2.04 0.62
C HIS A 24 -4.27 -2.76 -0.22
N GLN A 25 -5.52 -2.80 0.24
CA GLN A 25 -6.62 -3.42 -0.50
C GLN A 25 -6.84 -2.75 -1.86
N LEU A 26 -6.81 -1.42 -1.92
CA LEU A 26 -6.97 -0.68 -3.17
C LEU A 26 -5.85 -0.97 -4.17
N LEU A 27 -4.60 -1.10 -3.71
CA LEU A 27 -3.49 -1.52 -4.58
C LEU A 27 -3.63 -2.97 -5.04
N GLU A 28 -4.03 -3.89 -4.16
CA GLU A 28 -4.28 -5.30 -4.51
C GLU A 28 -5.36 -5.42 -5.59
N GLN A 29 -6.45 -4.65 -5.45
CA GLN A 29 -7.55 -4.60 -6.42
C GLN A 29 -7.12 -3.97 -7.76
N ALA A 30 -6.26 -2.94 -7.73
CA ALA A 30 -5.78 -2.28 -8.95
C ALA A 30 -4.71 -3.10 -9.70
N ALA A 31 -3.97 -3.97 -9.01
CA ALA A 31 -2.80 -4.68 -9.54
C ALA A 31 -3.09 -5.52 -10.80
N PRO A 32 -4.16 -6.34 -10.88
CA PRO A 32 -4.48 -7.11 -12.08
C PRO A 32 -4.69 -6.22 -13.32
N ARG A 33 -5.37 -5.08 -13.14
CA ARG A 33 -5.61 -4.12 -14.22
C ARG A 33 -4.32 -3.48 -14.70
N ILE A 34 -3.47 -3.04 -13.77
CA ILE A 34 -2.16 -2.45 -14.06
C ILE A 34 -1.29 -3.44 -14.82
N LYS A 35 -1.20 -4.69 -14.34
CA LYS A 35 -0.43 -5.76 -15.00
C LYS A 35 -0.91 -6.01 -16.43
N ARG A 36 -2.22 -6.00 -16.67
CA ARG A 36 -2.78 -6.15 -18.02
C ARG A 36 -2.37 -4.99 -18.94
N ILE A 37 -2.47 -3.74 -18.47
CA ILE A 37 -2.10 -2.56 -19.26
C ILE A 37 -0.60 -2.57 -19.60
N VAL A 38 0.26 -2.85 -18.62
CA VAL A 38 1.71 -2.98 -18.84
C VAL A 38 2.02 -4.09 -19.85
N GLY A 39 1.37 -5.26 -19.72
CA GLY A 39 1.52 -6.35 -20.68
C GLY A 39 1.01 -6.03 -22.09
N GLU A 40 0.11 -5.05 -22.26
CA GLU A 40 -0.30 -4.54 -23.57
C GLU A 40 0.78 -3.64 -24.18
N TYR A 41 1.43 -2.76 -23.40
CA TYR A 41 2.55 -1.94 -23.86
C TYR A 41 3.75 -2.80 -24.30
N ILE A 42 4.16 -3.75 -23.44
CA ILE A 42 5.29 -4.65 -23.72
C ILE A 42 5.08 -5.44 -25.01
N ARG A 43 3.85 -5.90 -25.27
CA ARG A 43 3.52 -6.65 -26.50
C ARG A 43 3.54 -5.79 -27.76
N ARG A 44 3.33 -4.47 -27.65
CA ARG A 44 3.19 -3.56 -28.80
C ARG A 44 4.50 -2.93 -29.25
N GLY A 45 5.45 -2.71 -28.35
CA GLY A 45 6.76 -2.17 -28.76
C GLY A 45 7.88 -2.26 -27.71
N GLY A 46 7.57 -2.53 -26.45
CA GLY A 46 8.57 -2.89 -25.43
C GLY A 46 8.37 -2.19 -24.10
N GLU A 47 9.38 -2.27 -23.24
CA GLU A 47 9.38 -1.62 -21.92
C GLU A 47 9.50 -0.08 -22.04
N ASP A 48 10.27 0.40 -23.01
CA ASP A 48 10.48 1.83 -23.25
C ASP A 48 9.21 2.57 -23.72
N ASP A 49 8.20 1.84 -24.19
CA ASP A 49 6.91 2.40 -24.62
C ASP A 49 5.91 2.56 -23.47
N ILE A 50 6.25 2.09 -22.28
CA ILE A 50 5.43 2.30 -21.09
C ILE A 50 5.53 3.79 -20.73
N PRO A 51 4.44 4.57 -20.80
CA PRO A 51 4.52 6.00 -20.54
C PRO A 51 4.93 6.23 -19.08
N PRO A 52 5.70 7.30 -18.79
CA PRO A 52 6.07 7.61 -17.42
C PRO A 52 4.83 8.05 -16.61
N PRO A 53 4.89 7.99 -15.26
CA PRO A 53 3.87 8.60 -14.42
C PRO A 53 3.71 10.09 -14.75
N ALA A 54 2.47 10.55 -14.84
CA ALA A 54 2.19 11.95 -15.08
C ALA A 54 2.61 12.80 -13.87
N GLU A 55 3.14 13.99 -14.13
CA GLU A 55 3.28 15.03 -13.11
C GLU A 55 1.90 15.62 -12.83
N VAL A 56 1.40 15.39 -11.61
CA VAL A 56 0.12 15.91 -11.14
C VAL A 56 0.41 16.94 -10.06
N GLY A 57 0.04 18.20 -10.33
CA GLY A 57 0.19 19.27 -9.36
C GLY A 57 -0.71 19.08 -8.13
N PRO A 58 -0.42 19.80 -7.03
CA PRO A 58 -1.22 19.71 -5.81
C PRO A 58 -2.65 20.21 -6.03
N ALA A 59 -3.62 19.55 -5.40
CA ALA A 59 -4.99 20.03 -5.33
C ALA A 59 -5.23 20.84 -4.05
N ARG A 60 -6.01 21.92 -4.16
CA ARG A 60 -6.42 22.74 -2.99
C ARG A 60 -7.45 22.02 -2.12
N GLU A 61 -8.32 21.23 -2.76
CA GLU A 61 -9.38 20.49 -2.11
C GLU A 61 -9.15 19.00 -2.28
N LEU A 62 -9.46 18.24 -1.24
CA LEU A 62 -9.38 16.79 -1.30
C LEU A 62 -10.65 16.24 -1.96
N ALA A 63 -10.53 15.09 -2.59
CA ALA A 63 -11.69 14.29 -2.92
C ALA A 63 -12.29 13.71 -1.63
N SER A 64 -13.59 13.43 -1.62
CA SER A 64 -14.16 12.49 -0.65
C SER A 64 -13.57 11.09 -0.86
N MET A 65 -13.67 10.22 0.16
CA MET A 65 -13.22 8.83 0.07
C MET A 65 -13.81 8.11 -1.15
N GLU A 66 -15.14 8.21 -1.32
CA GLU A 66 -15.81 7.57 -2.45
C GLU A 66 -15.34 8.12 -3.80
N GLU A 67 -15.14 9.44 -3.92
CA GLU A 67 -14.63 10.05 -5.15
C GLU A 67 -13.20 9.61 -5.45
N ALA A 68 -12.35 9.48 -4.44
CA ALA A 68 -10.97 9.02 -4.61
C ALA A 68 -10.90 7.56 -5.07
N ILE A 69 -11.71 6.68 -4.45
CA ILE A 69 -11.82 5.26 -4.84
C ILE A 69 -12.38 5.15 -6.25
N ARG A 70 -13.49 5.83 -6.55
CA ARG A 70 -14.07 5.85 -7.92
C ARG A 70 -13.05 6.35 -8.95
N THR A 71 -12.23 7.35 -8.60
CA THR A 71 -11.16 7.84 -9.47
C THR A 71 -10.15 6.73 -9.75
N LEU A 72 -9.64 6.04 -8.72
CA LEU A 72 -8.73 4.91 -8.90
C LEU A 72 -9.33 3.81 -9.80
N GLU A 73 -10.58 3.43 -9.58
CA GLU A 73 -11.27 2.36 -10.29
C GLU A 73 -11.58 2.68 -11.76
N GLN A 74 -11.78 3.96 -12.09
CA GLN A 74 -12.26 4.37 -13.43
C GLN A 74 -11.20 5.08 -14.28
N LEU A 75 -10.05 5.45 -13.71
CA LEU A 75 -8.99 6.16 -14.41
C LEU A 75 -8.44 5.36 -15.58
N ARG A 76 -8.53 5.93 -16.79
CA ARG A 76 -8.15 5.27 -18.05
C ARG A 76 -6.75 5.64 -18.51
N ASP A 77 -6.34 6.88 -18.27
CA ASP A 77 -5.00 7.34 -18.57
C ASP A 77 -3.98 6.61 -17.68
N PHE A 78 -3.09 5.85 -18.30
CA PHE A 78 -2.13 5.02 -17.57
C PHE A 78 -1.05 5.85 -16.86
N SER A 79 -0.67 7.00 -17.41
CA SER A 79 0.30 7.91 -16.78
C SER A 79 -0.28 8.50 -15.49
N LEU A 80 -1.56 8.91 -15.52
CA LEU A 80 -2.28 9.37 -14.32
C LEU A 80 -2.51 8.24 -13.33
N LEU A 81 -2.83 7.03 -13.80
CA LEU A 81 -2.99 5.86 -12.93
C LEU A 81 -1.71 5.54 -12.17
N GLN A 82 -0.56 5.59 -12.85
CA GLN A 82 0.74 5.42 -12.19
C GLN A 82 1.01 6.51 -11.14
N ALA A 83 0.68 7.77 -11.43
CA ALA A 83 0.86 8.85 -10.47
C ALA A 83 0.02 8.61 -9.20
N LEU A 84 -1.24 8.21 -9.37
CA LEU A 84 -2.17 7.91 -8.29
C LEU A 84 -1.72 6.70 -7.45
N THR A 85 -1.35 5.59 -8.08
CA THR A 85 -0.92 4.38 -7.36
C THR A 85 0.43 4.56 -6.66
N ARG A 86 1.34 5.36 -7.23
CA ARG A 86 2.59 5.76 -6.56
C ARG A 86 2.32 6.63 -5.32
N ALA A 87 1.33 7.52 -5.36
CA ALA A 87 0.93 8.29 -4.19
C ALA A 87 0.43 7.39 -3.05
N ILE A 88 -0.41 6.40 -3.38
CA ILE A 88 -0.87 5.38 -2.42
C ILE A 88 0.32 4.59 -1.85
N GLY A 89 1.24 4.12 -2.71
CA GLY A 89 2.43 3.37 -2.28
C GLY A 89 3.34 4.16 -1.32
N ARG A 90 3.61 5.44 -1.61
CA ARG A 90 4.38 6.32 -0.71
C ARG A 90 3.67 6.54 0.63
N ARG A 91 2.33 6.62 0.62
CA ARG A 91 1.56 6.76 1.86
C ARG A 91 1.68 5.50 2.71
N ILE A 92 1.50 4.32 2.11
CA ILE A 92 1.72 3.04 2.78
C ILE A 92 3.11 3.00 3.41
N GLU A 93 4.16 3.27 2.63
CA GLU A 93 5.54 3.29 3.11
C GLU A 93 5.72 4.19 4.34
N THR A 94 5.14 5.40 4.30
CA THR A 94 5.17 6.34 5.42
C THR A 94 4.50 5.75 6.67
N LEU A 95 3.31 5.16 6.52
CA LEU A 95 2.57 4.56 7.64
C LEU A 95 3.29 3.33 8.20
N GLU A 96 3.90 2.51 7.36
CA GLU A 96 4.66 1.33 7.78
C GLU A 96 5.93 1.70 8.55
N ILE A 97 6.65 2.75 8.13
CA ILE A 97 7.80 3.28 8.88
C ILE A 97 7.36 3.76 10.28
N VAL A 98 6.21 4.45 10.37
CA VAL A 98 5.68 4.91 11.65
C VAL A 98 5.27 3.73 12.54
N ALA A 99 4.62 2.71 11.97
CA ALA A 99 4.24 1.51 12.70
C ALA A 99 5.47 0.74 13.20
N SER A 100 6.49 0.59 12.34
CA SER A 100 7.69 -0.18 12.65
C SER A 100 8.59 0.48 13.70
N ALA A 101 8.55 1.81 13.83
CA ALA A 101 9.21 2.54 14.91
C ALA A 101 8.74 2.10 16.32
N SER A 102 7.53 1.57 16.44
CA SER A 102 7.00 1.05 17.70
C SER A 102 7.39 -0.42 17.97
N LEU A 103 8.07 -1.07 17.03
CA LEU A 103 8.40 -2.50 17.04
C LEU A 103 9.90 -2.72 16.79
N PRO A 104 10.76 -2.42 17.78
CA PRO A 104 12.20 -2.63 17.66
C PRO A 104 12.56 -4.12 17.57
N GLU A 105 13.75 -4.42 17.07
CA GLU A 105 14.31 -5.78 17.11
C GLU A 105 14.31 -6.32 18.56
N GLY A 106 13.94 -7.59 18.70
CA GLY A 106 13.74 -8.24 20.00
C GLY A 106 12.34 -8.06 20.61
N ALA A 107 11.49 -7.18 20.08
CA ALA A 107 10.13 -7.01 20.59
C ALA A 107 9.28 -8.27 20.36
N ARG A 108 8.42 -8.59 21.35
CA ARG A 108 7.41 -9.65 21.25
C ARG A 108 6.15 -9.14 20.58
N VAL A 109 5.70 -9.87 19.57
CA VAL A 109 4.56 -9.49 18.74
C VAL A 109 3.64 -10.67 18.47
N LEU A 110 2.39 -10.35 18.13
CA LEU A 110 1.41 -11.23 17.52
C LEU A 110 1.20 -10.78 16.08
N VAL A 111 1.33 -11.70 15.13
CA VAL A 111 1.15 -11.44 13.69
C VAL A 111 0.09 -12.38 13.10
N PRO A 112 -0.69 -11.99 12.09
CA PRO A 112 -1.59 -12.92 11.42
C PRO A 112 -0.77 -14.01 10.72
N ARG A 113 -1.29 -15.24 10.63
CA ARG A 113 -0.56 -16.33 9.97
C ARG A 113 -0.16 -15.99 8.52
N GLU A 114 -1.04 -15.30 7.80
CA GLU A 114 -0.76 -14.77 6.47
C GLU A 114 -0.68 -13.24 6.50
N PRO A 115 0.34 -12.62 5.89
CA PRO A 115 0.53 -11.17 5.87
C PRO A 115 -0.42 -10.49 4.86
N ARG A 116 -1.72 -10.49 5.15
CA ARG A 116 -2.76 -9.94 4.26
C ARG A 116 -3.69 -8.97 4.98
N PHE A 117 -4.25 -8.02 4.23
CA PHE A 117 -5.32 -7.15 4.68
C PHE A 117 -6.71 -7.59 4.16
N PRO A 118 -7.75 -7.56 5.00
CA PRO A 118 -7.68 -7.32 6.44
C PRO A 118 -6.97 -8.49 7.15
N PRO A 119 -6.32 -8.26 8.31
CA PRO A 119 -5.70 -9.34 9.07
C PRO A 119 -6.76 -10.37 9.48
N ASN A 120 -6.47 -11.65 9.26
CA ASN A 120 -7.35 -12.74 9.65
C ASN A 120 -6.69 -13.58 10.76
N PRO A 121 -7.46 -13.99 11.79
CA PRO A 121 -6.98 -14.93 12.79
C PRO A 121 -6.68 -16.31 12.17
N PRO A 122 -5.84 -17.15 12.81
CA PRO A 122 -5.21 -16.92 14.11
C PRO A 122 -4.01 -15.97 14.03
N PHE A 123 -3.79 -15.24 15.13
CA PHE A 123 -2.54 -14.52 15.34
C PHE A 123 -1.54 -15.43 16.06
N VAL A 124 -0.32 -15.46 15.55
CA VAL A 124 0.77 -16.30 16.03
C VAL A 124 1.84 -15.44 16.70
N PRO A 125 2.37 -15.86 17.86
CA PRO A 125 3.39 -15.12 18.58
C PRO A 125 4.78 -15.30 17.96
N GLY A 126 5.61 -14.27 18.08
CA GLY A 126 6.99 -14.28 17.62
C GLY A 126 7.81 -13.10 18.11
N THR A 127 9.08 -13.10 17.75
CA THR A 127 10.06 -12.05 18.08
C THR A 127 10.50 -11.32 16.83
N VAL A 128 10.45 -9.99 16.83
CA VAL A 128 10.96 -9.17 15.73
C VAL A 128 12.45 -9.39 15.57
N GLN A 129 12.87 -9.81 14.37
CA GLN A 129 14.28 -10.01 13.99
C GLN A 129 14.83 -8.81 13.20
N GLN A 130 13.99 -8.17 12.40
CA GLN A 130 14.36 -7.03 11.56
C GLN A 130 13.17 -6.10 11.37
N THR A 131 13.44 -4.79 11.33
CA THR A 131 12.44 -3.73 11.15
C THR A 131 12.77 -2.84 9.93
N GLY A 132 11.79 -2.07 9.45
CA GLY A 132 11.90 -1.27 8.22
C GLY A 132 10.52 -0.92 7.64
N THR A 133 10.37 -1.02 6.32
CA THR A 133 9.07 -0.95 5.63
C THR A 133 8.29 -2.27 5.70
N SER A 134 8.97 -3.35 6.10
CA SER A 134 8.39 -4.63 6.48
C SER A 134 9.08 -5.16 7.73
N LEU A 135 8.39 -6.01 8.49
CA LEU A 135 8.96 -6.75 9.61
C LEU A 135 9.37 -8.14 9.16
N THR A 136 10.49 -8.60 9.70
CA THR A 136 10.79 -10.03 9.77
C THR A 136 10.60 -10.48 11.22
N VAL A 137 9.78 -11.49 11.44
CA VAL A 137 9.47 -12.04 12.77
C VAL A 137 9.83 -13.52 12.77
N LEU A 138 10.61 -13.95 13.77
CA LEU A 138 10.81 -15.36 14.07
C LEU A 138 9.64 -15.82 14.94
N LEU A 139 8.79 -16.67 14.38
CA LEU A 139 7.65 -17.25 15.08
C LEU A 139 8.11 -18.29 16.11
N ASP A 140 7.30 -18.50 17.14
CA ASP A 140 7.64 -19.43 18.23
C ASP A 140 7.71 -20.90 17.77
N ASP A 141 7.10 -21.23 16.64
CA ASP A 141 7.21 -22.55 15.97
C ASP A 141 8.46 -22.70 15.10
N GLY A 142 9.29 -21.65 15.00
CA GLY A 142 10.54 -21.62 14.23
C GLY A 142 10.38 -21.13 12.79
N GLU A 143 9.16 -20.83 12.33
CA GLU A 143 8.93 -20.25 11.00
C GLU A 143 9.31 -18.77 10.94
N ILE A 144 9.56 -18.26 9.73
CA ILE A 144 9.82 -16.84 9.48
C ILE A 144 8.59 -16.20 8.85
N TRP A 145 8.03 -15.22 9.56
CA TRP A 145 6.98 -14.37 9.05
C TRP A 145 7.56 -13.07 8.48
N ARG A 146 7.05 -12.64 7.32
CA ARG A 146 7.44 -11.38 6.68
C ARG A 146 6.20 -10.63 6.23
N GLY A 147 6.06 -9.37 6.63
CA GLY A 147 4.92 -8.57 6.24
C GLY A 147 4.95 -7.14 6.77
N PRO A 148 3.91 -6.36 6.43
CA PRO A 148 3.71 -5.00 6.94
C PRO A 148 3.74 -4.93 8.47
N ALA A 149 4.42 -3.92 9.01
CA ALA A 149 4.50 -3.69 10.44
C ALA A 149 3.13 -3.38 11.06
N SER A 150 2.25 -2.74 10.30
CA SER A 150 0.88 -2.44 10.73
C SER A 150 -0.01 -3.68 10.96
N LEU A 151 0.40 -4.87 10.51
CA LEU A 151 -0.27 -6.13 10.83
C LEU A 151 0.15 -6.72 12.18
N ALA A 152 1.26 -6.26 12.74
CA ALA A 152 1.79 -6.77 14.00
C ALA A 152 1.18 -6.02 15.18
N GLN A 153 0.86 -6.76 16.24
CA GLN A 153 0.40 -6.22 17.51
C GLN A 153 1.45 -6.52 18.57
N ARG A 154 1.75 -5.56 19.45
CA ARG A 154 2.61 -5.88 20.62
C ARG A 154 1.92 -6.96 21.44
N ALA A 155 2.65 -8.03 21.74
CA ALA A 155 2.17 -8.99 22.72
C ALA A 155 2.17 -8.28 24.08
N THR A 156 1.01 -8.15 24.72
CA THR A 156 0.95 -7.73 26.13
C THR A 156 1.71 -8.76 26.96
N GLU A 157 2.70 -8.30 27.71
CA GLU A 157 3.29 -9.08 28.80
C GLU A 157 2.17 -9.40 29.79
N GLY A 158 1.81 -10.69 29.88
CA GLY A 158 0.89 -11.20 30.90
C GLY A 158 1.59 -11.39 32.23
#